data_AF-A0A7C2LK60-F1
#
_entry.id   AF-A0A7C2LK60-F1
#
_cell.length_a   1.000
_cell.length_b   1.000
_cell.length_c   1.000
_cell.angle_alpha   90.00
_cell.angle_beta   90.00
_cell.angle_gamma   90.00
#
_symmetry.space_group_name_H-M   'P 1'
#
loop_
_entity.id
_entity.type
_entity.pdbx_description
1 polymer ?
#
loop_
_entity_poly.entity_id
_entity_poly.type
_entity_poly.pdbx_seq_one_letter_code
_entity_poly.pdbx_strand_id
1 'polypeptide(L)'
;MKKSILLSITTVLAALLLAVSCSSVMTQKGQFKSIDERIKRHDFSGALKDLEKAKKKYYEEKDRVMFYLDAGMLAHYSGDYEKSNEYLTRAEYAIEELYTASISKAAASLLLNDNALDYSGEDYEDIYLNVFKALNYLHLG
;
A
#
# COMPACT_ATOMS: atom_id res chain seq x y z
N MET A 1 -29.73 41.21 15.03
CA MET A 1 -28.44 40.95 15.70
C MET A 1 -28.17 39.46 15.95
N LYS A 2 -29.03 38.71 16.68
CA LYS A 2 -28.77 37.27 16.93
C LYS A 2 -28.71 36.39 15.66
N LYS A 3 -29.58 36.64 14.66
CA LYS A 3 -29.59 35.92 13.37
C LYS A 3 -28.34 36.15 12.52
N SER A 4 -27.82 37.38 12.47
CA SER A 4 -26.62 37.70 11.69
C SER A 4 -25.36 37.10 12.33
N ILE A 5 -25.29 37.08 13.66
CA ILE A 5 -24.20 36.41 14.41
C ILE A 5 -24.26 34.89 14.19
N LEU A 6 -25.44 34.28 14.23
CA LEU A 6 -25.61 32.84 13.99
C LEU A 6 -25.23 32.44 12.56
N LEU A 7 -25.57 33.27 11.57
CA LEU A 7 -25.23 33.07 10.17
C LEU A 7 -23.71 33.19 9.93
N SER A 8 -23.06 34.19 10.55
CA SER A 8 -21.59 34.34 10.48
C SER A 8 -20.86 33.16 11.12
N ILE A 9 -21.35 32.65 12.27
CA ILE A 9 -20.77 31.47 12.92
C ILE A 9 -20.90 30.22 12.03
N THR A 10 -22.05 30.01 11.39
CA THR A 10 -22.23 28.86 10.48
C THR A 10 -21.37 28.96 9.24
N THR A 11 -21.20 30.14 8.65
CA THR A 11 -20.28 30.34 7.51
C THR A 11 -18.82 30.12 7.89
N VAL A 12 -18.38 30.58 9.07
CA VAL A 12 -17.00 30.36 9.54
C VAL A 12 -16.76 28.88 9.84
N LEU A 13 -17.74 28.18 10.44
CA LEU A 13 -17.64 26.75 10.71
C LEU A 13 -17.60 25.92 9.41
N ALA A 14 -18.41 26.28 8.41
CA ALA A 14 -18.38 25.65 7.09
C ALA A 14 -17.04 25.90 6.37
N ALA A 15 -16.48 27.11 6.45
CA ALA A 15 -15.18 27.44 5.89
C ALA A 15 -14.04 26.67 6.59
N LEU A 16 -14.11 26.49 7.92
CA LEU A 16 -13.14 25.68 8.67
C LEU A 16 -13.21 24.20 8.28
N LEU A 17 -14.41 23.64 8.10
CA LEU A 17 -14.59 22.25 7.67
C LEU A 17 -14.00 21.99 6.27
N LEU A 18 -14.14 22.96 5.35
CA LEU A 18 -13.56 22.88 4.01
C LEU A 18 -12.03 23.06 4.00
N ALA A 19 -11.44 23.73 5.00
CA ALA A 19 -9.99 23.90 5.09
C ALA A 19 -9.27 22.64 5.60
N VAL A 20 -9.95 21.79 6.38
CA VAL A 20 -9.36 20.56 6.94
C VAL A 20 -9.37 19.39 5.95
N SER A 21 -10.28 19.39 4.97
CA SER A 21 -10.42 18.29 4.00
C SER A 21 -9.21 18.11 3.06
N CYS A 22 -8.41 19.15 2.81
CA CYS A 22 -7.23 19.05 1.94
C CYS A 22 -6.00 18.42 2.61
N SER A 23 -5.99 18.20 3.94
CA SER A 23 -4.80 17.75 4.68
C SER A 23 -4.63 16.23 4.74
N SER A 24 -5.68 15.46 4.41
CA SER A 24 -5.74 14.00 4.58
C SER A 24 -4.99 13.21 3.48
N VAL A 25 -4.45 13.88 2.46
CA VAL A 25 -3.72 13.23 1.33
C VAL A 25 -2.21 13.12 1.60
N MET A 26 -1.72 13.47 2.80
CA MET A 26 -0.28 13.43 3.08
C MET A 26 0.22 12.00 3.24
N THR A 27 0.79 11.43 2.18
CA THR A 27 1.51 10.15 2.20
C THR A 27 2.68 10.20 3.19
N GLN A 28 2.64 9.35 4.21
CA GLN A 28 3.71 9.25 5.20
C GLN A 28 4.94 8.53 4.59
N LYS A 29 5.86 9.30 3.98
CA LYS A 29 7.11 8.75 3.40
C LYS A 29 8.15 8.34 4.43
N GLY A 30 8.02 8.80 5.69
CA GLY A 30 9.02 8.55 6.74
C GLY A 30 9.26 7.07 7.05
N GLN A 31 8.26 6.22 6.86
CA GLN A 31 8.36 4.77 7.09
C GLN A 31 9.29 4.06 6.09
N PHE A 32 9.42 4.58 4.86
CA PHE A 32 10.21 3.95 3.80
C PHE A 32 11.68 4.37 3.84
N LYS A 33 12.02 5.43 4.59
CA LYS A 33 13.38 5.99 4.61
C LYS A 33 14.44 4.94 4.95
N SER A 34 14.22 4.10 5.96
CA SER A 34 15.20 3.06 6.33
C SER A 34 15.28 1.95 5.28
N ILE A 35 14.15 1.57 4.69
CA ILE A 35 14.07 0.56 3.63
C ILE A 35 14.84 1.06 2.40
N ASP A 36 14.57 2.28 1.94
CA ASP A 36 15.24 2.92 0.79
C ASP A 36 16.76 3.02 0.99
N GLU A 37 17.20 3.43 2.18
CA GLU A 37 18.63 3.52 2.52
C GLU A 37 19.31 2.15 2.50
N ARG A 38 18.60 1.08 2.83
CA ARG A 38 19.13 -0.29 2.75
C ARG A 38 19.16 -0.81 1.32
N ILE A 39 18.10 -0.60 0.55
CA ILE A 39 18.04 -0.95 -0.88
C ILE A 39 19.20 -0.29 -1.64
N LYS A 40 19.46 1.00 -1.40
CA LYS A 40 20.59 1.74 -2.01
C LYS A 40 21.97 1.16 -1.70
N ARG A 41 22.10 0.42 -0.60
CA ARG A 41 23.33 -0.25 -0.18
C ARG A 41 23.32 -1.75 -0.52
N HIS A 42 22.35 -2.21 -1.30
CA HIS A 42 22.11 -3.62 -1.63
C HIS A 42 21.87 -4.51 -0.39
N ASP A 43 21.47 -3.93 0.75
CA ASP A 43 21.07 -4.66 1.96
C ASP A 43 19.60 -5.06 1.88
N PHE A 44 19.27 -5.96 0.95
CA PHE A 44 17.89 -6.41 0.71
C PHE A 44 17.33 -7.23 1.87
N SER A 45 18.16 -8.04 2.53
CA SER A 45 17.75 -8.82 3.70
C SER A 45 17.41 -7.92 4.89
N GLY A 46 18.19 -6.85 5.12
CA GLY A 46 17.86 -5.84 6.11
C GLY A 46 16.61 -5.04 5.75
N ALA A 47 16.44 -4.69 4.46
CA ALA A 47 15.24 -4.01 3.98
C ALA A 47 13.98 -4.86 4.20
N LEU A 48 14.05 -6.17 3.92
CA LEU A 48 12.95 -7.10 4.16
C LEU A 48 12.58 -7.15 5.65
N LYS A 49 13.56 -7.22 6.55
CA LYS A 49 13.31 -7.20 8.00
C LYS A 49 12.64 -5.91 8.46
N ASP A 50 13.04 -4.76 7.91
CA ASP A 50 12.43 -3.48 8.24
C ASP A 50 10.99 -3.40 7.70
N LEU A 51 10.75 -3.90 6.48
CA LEU A 51 9.41 -4.00 5.89
C LEU A 51 8.48 -4.90 6.73
N GLU A 52 8.94 -6.10 7.13
CA GLU A 52 8.16 -7.02 7.97
C GLU A 52 7.79 -6.42 9.33
N LYS A 53 8.72 -5.68 9.95
CA LYS A 53 8.45 -4.95 11.21
C LYS A 53 7.44 -3.84 11.01
N ALA A 54 7.50 -3.15 9.86
CA ALA A 54 6.60 -2.09 9.50
C ALA A 54 5.17 -2.59 9.25
N LYS A 55 4.98 -3.86 8.83
CA LYS A 55 3.68 -4.46 8.49
C LYS A 55 2.57 -4.07 9.47
N LYS A 56 2.73 -4.39 10.76
CA LYS A 56 1.69 -4.16 11.77
C LYS A 56 1.35 -2.70 12.02
N LYS A 57 2.26 -1.78 11.71
CA LYS A 57 2.13 -0.37 12.03
C LYS A 57 1.59 0.44 10.86
N TYR A 58 1.91 0.03 9.63
CA TYR A 58 1.70 0.87 8.46
C TYR A 58 0.98 0.19 7.30
N TYR A 59 0.78 -1.12 7.35
CA TYR A 59 0.05 -1.85 6.33
C TYR A 59 -1.25 -2.39 6.93
N GLU A 60 -2.35 -2.02 6.31
CA GLU A 60 -3.65 -2.59 6.59
C GLU A 60 -3.96 -3.72 5.60
N GLU A 61 -5.07 -4.42 5.81
CA GLU A 61 -5.49 -5.51 4.92
C GLU A 61 -5.71 -5.05 3.47
N LYS A 62 -6.10 -3.78 3.28
CA LYS A 62 -6.27 -3.14 1.97
C LYS A 62 -4.95 -2.96 1.21
N ASP A 63 -3.81 -3.02 1.89
CA ASP A 63 -2.47 -2.82 1.33
C ASP A 63 -1.73 -4.16 1.11
N ARG A 64 -2.41 -5.30 1.28
CA ARG A 64 -1.77 -6.62 1.33
C ARG A 64 -1.08 -7.04 0.03
N VAL A 65 -1.64 -6.68 -1.13
CA VAL A 65 -1.01 -6.96 -2.44
C VAL A 65 0.35 -6.26 -2.51
N MET A 66 0.38 -4.94 -2.25
CA MET A 66 1.60 -4.13 -2.24
C MET A 66 2.65 -4.71 -1.28
N PHE A 67 2.23 -5.03 -0.05
CA PHE A 67 3.12 -5.61 0.95
C PHE A 67 3.78 -6.91 0.46
N TYR A 68 2.99 -7.82 -0.11
CA TYR A 68 3.50 -9.11 -0.55
C TYR A 68 4.37 -9.01 -1.80
N LEU A 69 4.05 -8.11 -2.74
CA LEU A 69 4.92 -7.82 -3.88
C LEU A 69 6.28 -7.29 -3.42
N ASP A 70 6.30 -6.25 -2.58
CA ASP A 70 7.54 -5.67 -2.06
C ASP A 70 8.38 -6.69 -1.27
N ALA A 71 7.73 -7.47 -0.40
CA ALA A 71 8.40 -8.51 0.38
C ALA A 71 8.98 -9.62 -0.51
N GLY A 72 8.23 -10.04 -1.54
CA GLY A 72 8.67 -11.03 -2.51
C GLY A 72 9.87 -10.56 -3.32
N MET A 73 9.88 -9.30 -3.74
CA MET A 73 11.00 -8.69 -4.47
C MET A 73 12.24 -8.52 -3.61
N LEU A 74 12.11 -8.06 -2.37
CA LEU A 74 13.23 -7.95 -1.44
C LEU A 74 13.82 -9.33 -1.10
N ALA A 75 12.96 -10.35 -0.94
CA ALA A 75 13.41 -11.72 -0.75
C ALA A 75 14.18 -12.24 -1.98
N HIS A 76 13.66 -12.02 -3.20
CA HIS A 76 14.35 -12.38 -4.45
C HIS A 76 15.75 -11.77 -4.51
N TYR A 77 15.86 -10.44 -4.34
CA TYR A 77 17.16 -9.76 -4.40
C TYR A 77 18.10 -10.10 -3.24
N SER A 78 17.58 -10.62 -2.13
CA SER A 78 18.39 -11.16 -1.03
C SER A 78 18.89 -12.60 -1.29
N GLY A 79 18.46 -13.24 -2.38
CA GLY A 79 18.76 -14.64 -2.71
C GLY A 79 17.91 -15.67 -1.96
N ASP A 80 16.88 -15.23 -1.23
CA ASP A 80 15.95 -16.10 -0.51
C ASP A 80 14.76 -16.42 -1.42
N TYR A 81 15.02 -17.29 -2.42
CA TYR A 81 14.08 -17.59 -3.49
C TYR A 81 12.84 -18.37 -3.02
N GLU A 82 12.98 -19.20 -1.99
CA GLU A 82 11.85 -19.92 -1.37
C GLU A 82 10.89 -18.93 -0.73
N LYS A 83 11.42 -18.02 0.09
CA LYS A 83 10.60 -16.99 0.74
C LYS A 83 10.02 -15.99 -0.25
N SER A 84 10.76 -15.69 -1.32
CA SER A 84 10.24 -14.89 -2.44
C SER A 84 9.03 -15.55 -3.08
N ASN A 85 9.11 -16.85 -3.40
CA ASN A 85 7.97 -17.60 -3.94
C ASN A 85 6.78 -17.61 -2.99
N GLU A 86 7.00 -17.75 -1.68
CA GLU A 86 5.92 -17.70 -0.69
C GLU A 86 5.19 -16.35 -0.71
N TYR A 87 5.93 -15.24 -0.70
CA TYR A 87 5.33 -13.91 -0.75
C TYR A 87 4.64 -13.61 -2.07
N LEU A 88 5.28 -13.92 -3.20
CA LEU A 88 4.69 -13.67 -4.52
C LEU A 88 3.43 -14.52 -4.75
N THR A 89 3.35 -15.73 -4.18
CA THR A 89 2.11 -16.54 -4.21
C THR A 89 1.00 -15.91 -3.34
N ARG A 90 1.35 -15.33 -2.19
CA ARG A 90 0.35 -14.58 -1.39
C ARG A 90 -0.12 -13.30 -2.08
N ALA A 91 0.76 -12.65 -2.86
CA ALA A 91 0.38 -11.51 -3.69
C ALA A 91 -0.61 -11.94 -4.79
N GLU A 92 -0.30 -13.02 -5.51
CA GLU A 92 -1.16 -13.63 -6.54
C GLU A 92 -2.57 -13.91 -5.99
N TYR A 93 -2.70 -14.61 -4.86
CA TYR A 93 -4.00 -14.87 -4.24
C TYR A 93 -4.76 -13.60 -3.84
N ALA A 94 -4.04 -12.57 -3.37
CA ALA A 94 -4.68 -11.31 -3.00
C ALA A 94 -5.14 -10.52 -4.23
N ILE A 95 -4.39 -10.58 -5.34
CA ILE A 95 -4.80 -9.99 -6.63
C ILE A 95 -6.07 -10.70 -7.13
N GLU A 96 -6.09 -12.04 -7.11
CA GLU A 96 -7.26 -12.82 -7.52
C GLU A 96 -8.50 -12.48 -6.68
N GLU A 97 -8.35 -12.34 -5.36
CA GLU A 97 -9.45 -11.96 -4.46
C GLU A 97 -9.99 -10.54 -4.76
N LEU A 98 -9.10 -9.62 -5.10
CA LEU A 98 -9.43 -8.22 -5.39
C LEU A 98 -9.80 -7.95 -6.85
N TYR A 99 -9.78 -8.97 -7.71
CA TYR A 99 -10.11 -8.85 -9.12
C TYR A 99 -11.47 -8.18 -9.36
N THR A 100 -12.44 -8.40 -8.46
CA THR A 100 -13.75 -7.74 -8.54
C THR A 100 -13.84 -6.49 -7.68
N ALA A 101 -14.28 -5.39 -8.28
CA ALA A 101 -14.48 -4.12 -7.58
C ALA A 101 -15.69 -4.17 -6.64
N SER A 102 -15.52 -3.70 -5.41
CA SER A 102 -16.62 -3.56 -4.45
C SER A 102 -17.38 -2.25 -4.65
N ILE A 103 -18.69 -2.34 -4.90
CA ILE A 103 -19.58 -1.17 -5.09
C ILE A 103 -19.59 -0.26 -3.84
N SER A 104 -19.58 -0.86 -2.64
CA SER A 104 -19.57 -0.09 -1.40
C SER A 104 -18.25 0.66 -1.21
N LYS A 105 -17.11 0.05 -1.57
CA LYS A 105 -15.80 0.72 -1.55
C LYS A 105 -15.71 1.82 -2.62
N ALA A 106 -16.26 1.59 -3.81
CA ALA A 106 -16.34 2.61 -4.86
C ALA A 106 -17.14 3.83 -4.39
N ALA A 107 -18.32 3.63 -3.77
CA ALA A 107 -19.11 4.72 -3.21
C ALA A 107 -18.36 5.44 -2.07
N ALA A 108 -17.64 4.71 -1.22
CA ALA A 108 -16.82 5.30 -0.16
C ALA A 108 -15.66 6.14 -0.72
N SER A 109 -14.99 5.70 -1.79
CA SER A 109 -13.93 6.48 -2.43
C SER A 109 -14.44 7.82 -2.99
N LEU A 110 -15.62 7.81 -3.63
CA LEU A 110 -16.25 9.03 -4.14
C LEU A 110 -16.55 10.06 -3.04
N LEU A 111 -16.80 9.62 -1.81
CA LEU A 111 -17.08 10.49 -0.66
C LEU A 111 -15.81 10.88 0.13
N LEU A 112 -14.82 10.00 0.19
CA LEU A 112 -13.59 10.17 0.96
C LEU A 112 -12.42 10.49 0.04
N ASN A 113 -11.78 9.45 -0.50
CA ASN A 113 -10.74 9.45 -1.52
C ASN A 113 -10.33 7.99 -1.81
N ASP A 114 -9.43 7.81 -2.78
CA ASP A 114 -8.97 6.48 -3.20
C ASP A 114 -8.20 5.69 -2.14
N ASN A 115 -7.71 6.29 -1.04
CA ASN A 115 -7.13 5.50 0.06
C ASN A 115 -8.17 4.59 0.76
N ALA A 116 -9.47 4.81 0.52
CA ALA A 116 -10.54 3.93 0.97
C ALA A 116 -10.67 2.64 0.14
N LEU A 117 -10.02 2.56 -1.02
CA LEU A 117 -9.98 1.37 -1.86
C LEU A 117 -8.88 0.41 -1.40
N ASP A 118 -9.07 -0.87 -1.75
CA ASP A 118 -7.98 -1.84 -1.66
C ASP A 118 -7.05 -1.65 -2.85
N TYR A 119 -5.75 -1.80 -2.60
CA TYR A 119 -4.78 -1.90 -3.68
C TYR A 119 -4.89 -3.30 -4.30
N SER A 120 -5.48 -3.40 -5.49
CA SER A 120 -5.70 -4.66 -6.20
C SER A 120 -4.47 -5.18 -6.94
N GLY A 121 -3.41 -4.38 -7.04
CA GLY A 121 -2.31 -4.63 -7.96
C GLY A 121 -2.63 -4.14 -9.38
N GLU A 122 -1.58 -3.87 -10.14
CA GLU A 122 -1.66 -3.49 -11.55
C GLU A 122 -1.52 -4.72 -12.46
N ASP A 123 -2.09 -4.66 -13.67
CA ASP A 123 -2.06 -5.79 -14.63
C ASP A 123 -0.64 -6.34 -14.87
N TYR A 124 0.35 -5.45 -14.89
CA TYR A 124 1.75 -5.84 -15.10
C TYR A 124 2.39 -6.48 -13.86
N GLU A 125 1.93 -6.18 -12.66
CA GLU A 125 2.46 -6.77 -11.42
C GLU A 125 2.08 -8.25 -11.32
N ASP A 126 0.86 -8.61 -11.72
CA ASP A 126 0.39 -9.99 -11.82
C ASP A 126 1.17 -10.80 -12.87
N ILE A 127 1.54 -10.17 -13.98
CA ILE A 127 2.40 -10.80 -14.98
C ILE A 127 3.84 -10.95 -14.44
N TYR A 128 4.40 -9.90 -13.83
CA TYR A 128 5.79 -9.91 -13.38
C TYR A 128 6.05 -10.80 -12.18
N LEU A 129 5.10 -10.95 -11.24
CA LEU A 129 5.28 -11.88 -10.12
C LEU A 129 5.52 -13.31 -10.63
N ASN A 130 4.88 -13.69 -11.75
CA ASN A 130 5.09 -14.99 -12.37
C ASN A 130 6.48 -15.12 -13.02
N VAL A 131 6.98 -14.05 -13.62
CA VAL A 131 8.36 -13.99 -14.12
C VAL A 131 9.37 -14.18 -12.98
N PHE A 132 9.20 -13.47 -11.86
CA PHE A 132 10.11 -13.60 -10.72
C PHE A 132 10.00 -14.97 -10.05
N LYS A 133 8.81 -15.55 -9.92
CA LYS A 133 8.63 -16.94 -9.47
C LYS A 133 9.39 -17.93 -10.36
N ALA A 134 9.33 -17.77 -11.68
CA ALA A 134 10.09 -18.60 -12.61
C ALA A 134 11.61 -18.46 -12.43
N LEU A 135 12.12 -17.23 -12.25
CA LEU A 135 13.52 -16.98 -11.96
C LEU A 135 13.94 -17.58 -10.62
N ASN A 136 13.10 -17.49 -9.60
CA ASN A 136 13.32 -18.13 -8.30
C ASN A 136 13.49 -19.64 -8.45
N TYR A 137 12.59 -20.30 -9.18
CA TYR A 137 12.71 -21.74 -9.44
C TYR A 137 13.98 -22.10 -10.20
N LEU A 138 14.38 -21.29 -11.19
CA LEU A 138 15.65 -21.48 -11.90
C LEU A 138 16.86 -21.44 -10.95
N HIS A 139 16.83 -20.60 -9.92
CA HIS A 139 17.88 -20.55 -8.91
C HIS A 139 17.84 -21.71 -7.91
N LEU A 140 16.66 -22.29 -7.66
CA LEU A 140 16.48 -23.40 -6.73
C LEU A 140 16.87 -24.77 -7.35
N GLY A 141 16.84 -24.89 -8.67
CA GLY A 141 17.25 -26.10 -9.41
C GLY A 141 16.08 -26.95 -9.84
#